data_AF-A0A317Z9J9-F1
#
_entry.id   AF-A0A317Z9J9-F1
#
_cell.length_a   1.000
_cell.length_b   1.000
_cell.length_c   1.000
_cell.angle_alpha   90.00
_cell.angle_beta   90.00
_cell.angle_gamma   90.00
#
_symmetry.space_group_name_H-M   'P 1'
#
loop_
_entity.id
_entity.type
_entity.pdbx_description
1 polymer ?
#
loop_
_entity_poly.entity_id
_entity_poly.type
_entity_poly.pdbx_seq_one_letter_code
_entity_poly.pdbx_strand_id
1 'polypeptide(L)' 'MSSLQKDPSASAIVPIENSIEGTINVIADSLIEQNFVIIEEIFLDIAFALYGLPNQSFKDIQRVYSISP' A
#
# COMPACT_ATOMS: atom_id res chain seq x y z
N MET A 1 -1.05 0.78 13.22
CA MET A 1 -2.08 0.50 14.24
C MET A 1 -1.89 1.31 15.52
N SER A 2 -0.69 1.43 16.10
CA SER A 2 -0.49 2.14 17.38
C SER A 2 -0.98 3.60 17.41
N SER A 3 -0.99 4.30 16.27
CA SER A 3 -1.59 5.64 16.17
C SER A 3 -3.11 5.63 16.37
N LEU A 4 -3.82 4.59 15.90
CA LEU A 4 -5.27 4.43 16.09
C LEU A 4 -5.64 4.20 17.56
N GLN A 5 -4.76 3.55 18.33
CA GLN A 5 -4.98 3.33 19.75
C GLN A 5 -4.88 4.62 20.58
N LYS A 6 -4.17 5.63 20.06
CA LYS A 6 -3.94 6.91 20.75
C LYS A 6 -5.07 7.91 20.52
N ASP A 7 -5.80 7.77 19.43
CA ASP A 7 -6.87 8.68 19.01
C ASP A 7 -8.10 7.87 18.58
N PRO A 8 -9.16 7.81 19.42
CA PRO A 8 -10.39 7.09 19.11
C PRO A 8 -11.15 7.62 17.88
N SER A 9 -10.81 8.81 17.38
CA SER A 9 -11.42 9.39 16.17
C SER A 9 -10.63 9.09 14.90
N ALA A 10 -9.44 8.52 15.02
CA ALA A 10 -8.59 8.22 13.88
C ALA A 10 -9.12 7.03 13.08
N SER A 11 -8.90 7.09 11.77
CA SER A 11 -9.13 5.99 10.84
C SER A 11 -7.85 5.72 10.05
N ALA A 12 -7.67 4.48 9.59
CA ALA A 12 -6.53 4.10 8.76
C ALA A 12 -6.99 3.29 7.56
N ILE A 13 -6.29 3.48 6.44
CA ILE A 13 -6.37 2.61 5.28
C ILE A 13 -5.19 1.66 5.39
N VAL A 14 -5.47 0.35 5.34
CA VAL A 14 -4.46 -0.70 5.39
C VAL A 14 -4.70 -1.66 4.22
N PRO A 15 -3.65 -2.11 3.53
CA PRO A 15 -3.80 -3.14 2.53
C PRO A 15 -3.98 -4.50 3.23
N ILE A 16 -5.08 -5.19 2.98
CA ILE A 16 -5.34 -6.52 3.56
C ILE A 16 -4.94 -7.66 2.62
N GLU A 17 -4.96 -7.40 1.31
CA GLU A 17 -4.64 -8.36 0.26
C GLU A 17 -4.05 -7.64 -0.95
N ASN A 18 -3.14 -8.32 -1.65
CA ASN A 18 -2.64 -7.96 -2.96
C ASN A 18 -2.97 -9.09 -3.94
N SER A 19 -3.40 -8.76 -5.16
CA SER A 19 -3.68 -9.76 -6.20
C SER A 19 -2.45 -10.57 -6.64
N ILE A 20 -1.23 -10.09 -6.34
CA ILE A 20 0.04 -10.74 -6.70
C ILE A 20 0.59 -11.57 -5.53
N GLU A 21 0.67 -10.98 -4.34
CA GLU A 21 1.28 -11.60 -3.15
C GLU A 21 0.27 -12.30 -2.21
N GLY A 22 -1.03 -12.10 -2.43
CA GLY A 22 -2.10 -12.63 -1.59
C GLY A 22 -2.32 -11.82 -0.31
N THR A 23 -2.83 -12.49 0.73
CA THR A 23 -3.17 -11.86 2.02
C THR A 23 -1.94 -11.28 2.72
N ILE A 24 -2.08 -10.08 3.26
CA ILE A 24 -1.07 -9.41 4.05
C ILE A 24 -1.28 -9.78 5.52
N ASN A 25 -0.70 -10.91 5.93
CA ASN A 25 -0.95 -11.55 7.22
C ASN A 25 -0.75 -10.61 8.42
N VAL A 26 0.25 -9.72 8.39
CA VAL A 26 0.50 -8.78 9.48
C VAL A 26 -0.71 -7.87 9.76
N ILE A 27 -1.44 -7.49 8.71
CA ILE A 27 -2.65 -6.67 8.85
C ILE A 27 -3.82 -7.53 9.33
N ALA A 28 -3.97 -8.75 8.80
CA ALA A 28 -4.99 -9.69 9.25
C ALA A 28 -4.83 -10.03 10.75
N ASP A 29 -3.62 -10.36 11.19
CA ASP A 29 -3.29 -10.64 12.59
C ASP A 29 -3.56 -9.41 13.46
N SER A 30 -3.17 -8.22 13.01
CA SER A 30 -3.43 -6.96 13.75
C SER A 30 -4.92 -6.68 13.94
N LEU A 31 -5.77 -7.04 12.98
CA LEU A 31 -7.22 -6.89 13.08
C LEU A 31 -7.86 -7.91 14.04
N ILE A 32 -7.26 -9.10 14.19
CA ILE A 32 -7.70 -10.11 15.15
C ILE A 32 -7.26 -9.74 16.57
N GLU A 33 -6.04 -9.25 16.73
CA GLU A 33 -5.43 -8.97 18.04
C GLU A 33 -5.91 -7.67 18.68
N GLN A 34 -6.42 -6.72 17.89
CA GLN A 34 -6.78 -5.38 18.36
C GLN A 34 -8.27 -5.10 18.17
N ASN A 35 -8.84 -4.28 19.06
CA ASN A 35 -10.26 -3.90 19.01
C ASN A 35 -10.53 -2.80 17.97
N PHE A 36 -10.27 -3.08 16.71
CA PHE A 36 -10.69 -2.24 15.59
C PHE A 36 -11.88 -2.84 14.88
N VAL A 37 -12.63 -1.97 14.19
CA VAL A 37 -13.75 -2.37 13.33
C VAL A 37 -13.46 -1.91 11.91
N ILE A 38 -13.76 -2.79 10.95
CA ILE A 38 -13.71 -2.44 9.53
C ILE A 38 -14.99 -1.64 9.22
N ILE A 39 -14.82 -0.43 8.70
CA ILE A 39 -15.94 0.46 8.35
C ILE A 39 -16.20 0.50 6.84
N GLU A 40 -15.20 0.17 6.02
CA GLU A 40 -15.26 0.23 4.57
C GLU A 40 -14.15 -0.64 3.95
N GLU A 41 -14.37 -1.12 2.73
CA GLU A 41 -13.36 -1.76 1.87
C GLU A 41 -13.20 -0.97 0.57
N ILE A 42 -11.97 -0.93 0.04
CA ILE A 42 -11.67 -0.29 -1.24
C ILE A 42 -10.82 -1.23 -2.10
N PHE A 43 -11.06 -1.21 -3.41
CA PHE A 43 -10.23 -1.88 -4.41
C PHE A 43 -9.40 -0.82 -5.13
N LEU A 44 -8.08 -1.00 -5.13
CA LEU A 44 -7.14 -0.08 -5.78
C LEU A 44 -6.43 -0.78 -6.94
N ASP A 45 -6.68 -0.30 -8.15
CA ASP A 45 -5.97 -0.77 -9.33
C ASP A 45 -4.52 -0.27 -9.30
N ILE A 46 -3.57 -1.21 -9.14
CA ILE A 46 -2.14 -0.89 -9.12
C ILE A 46 -1.63 -0.74 -10.55
N ALA A 47 -1.31 0.49 -10.92
CA ALA A 47 -0.68 0.83 -12.20
C ALA A 47 0.69 1.47 -11.97
N PHE A 48 1.68 1.02 -12.74
CA PHE A 48 3.02 1.60 -12.75
C PHE A 48 3.23 2.45 -14.01
N ALA A 49 3.97 3.54 -13.85
CA ALA A 49 4.44 4.36 -14.95
C ALA A 49 5.94 4.62 -14.80
N LEU A 50 6.63 4.77 -15.94
CA LEU A 50 8.05 5.11 -15.97
C LEU A 50 8.20 6.63 -15.95
N TYR A 51 8.77 7.16 -14.88
CA TYR A 51 9.06 8.59 -14.73
C TYR A 51 10.52 8.87 -15.05
N GLY A 52 10.77 9.96 -15.77
CA GLY A 52 12.10 10.45 -16.13
C GLY A 52 12.19 11.96 -16.00
N LEU A 53 13.38 12.52 -16.24
CA LEU A 53 13.55 13.98 -16.24
C LEU A 53 12.87 14.60 -17.47
N PRO A 54 12.46 15.88 -17.39
CA PRO A 54 11.90 16.58 -18.55
C PRO A 54 12.81 16.49 -19.77
N ASN A 55 12.21 16.37 -20.95
CA ASN A 55 12.89 16.29 -22.26
C ASN A 55 13.81 15.06 -22.45
N GLN A 56 13.79 14.07 -21.55
CA GLN A 56 14.40 12.77 -21.81
C GLN A 56 13.46 11.88 -22.62
N SER A 57 14.01 11.15 -23.58
CA SER A 57 13.31 10.11 -24.29
C SER A 57 13.52 8.75 -23.61
N PHE A 58 12.68 7.78 -23.96
CA PHE A 58 12.85 6.40 -23.49
C PHE A 58 14.24 5.82 -23.83
N LYS A 59 14.86 6.25 -24.94
CA LYS A 59 16.18 5.78 -25.38
C LYS A 59 17.33 6.26 -24.49
N ASP A 60 17.11 7.33 -23.71
CA ASP A 60 18.11 7.90 -22.82
C ASP A 60 18.19 7.17 -21.47
N ILE A 61 17.24 6.26 -21.21
CA ILE A 61 17.14 5.53 -19.95
C ILE A 61 18.17 4.40 -19.91
N GLN A 62 19.10 4.49 -18.97
CA GLN A 62 20.14 3.47 -18.74
C GLN A 62 19.89 2.61 -17.49
N ARG A 63 19.06 3.09 -16.57
CA ARG A 63 18.76 2.43 -15.30
C ARG A 63 17.39 2.85 -14.81
N VAL A 64 16.67 1.89 -14.23
CA VAL A 64 15.39 2.11 -13.54
C VAL A 64 15.61 1.83 -12.06
N TYR A 65 15.10 2.71 -11.22
CA TYR A 65 15.04 2.52 -9.77
C TYR A 65 13.58 2.34 -9.38
N SER A 66 13.28 1.26 -8.67
CA SER A 66 11.96 0.96 -8.14
C SER A 66 12.13 0.21 -6.83
N ILE A 67 11.05 0.12 -6.04
CA ILE A 67 10.97 -0.85 -4.96
C ILE A 67 11.12 -2.26 -5.54
N SER A 68 11.73 -3.16 -4.76
CA SER A 68 11.76 -4.59 -5.10
C SER A 68 10.34 -5.16 -5.13
N PRO A 69 10.11 -6.25 -5.90
CA PRO A 69 8.94 -7.09 -5.71
C PRO A 69 8.92 -7.70 -4.31
#